data_AF-A0A7J4ZYF8-F1
#
_entry.id   AF-A0A7J4ZYF8-F1
#
_cell.length_a   1.000
_cell.length_b   1.000
_cell.length_c   1.000
_cell.angle_alpha   90.00
_cell.angle_beta   90.00
_cell.angle_gamma   90.00
#
_symmetry.space_group_name_H-M   'P 1'
#
loop_
_entity.id
_entity.type
_entity.pdbx_description
1 polymer ?
#
loop_
_entity_poly.entity_id
_entity_poly.type
_entity_poly.pdbx_seq_one_letter_code
_entity_poly.pdbx_strand_id
1 'polypeptide(L)'
;VAMTLWGVAFVAGWLGIGLPTDPAYAFLWIWAGTIAWNSSRPWRSHLRFARDWVPVVLLLAVYNLSRGFADNGATPHAYELIVADRVMFGWATGGQVPTTWLQEHLYRPEVHWWDVAVSWVYFSHFVVALAAAAVLWLRDRGRWAAFMRRWGFLCATGLVTYFLYPAAPPWWAAQNGLLEEVARISTRGWKAFGMHGAGNLLNAGQIASNPVAAMPSLHTAFALFVVLFFLRQTRRRWWPLLLAYPLAMTFTLVYSGEHYVIDVLVGWAYVGMAFLVVGLAERWWAARKARRSPAEPDPDAEAEPTDPPAAAEPPPVTATR
;
A
#
# COMPACT_ATOMS: atom_id res chain seq x y z
N VAL A 1 -27.79 -1.51 -11.83
CA VAL A 1 -28.60 -1.86 -10.63
C VAL A 1 -27.72 -2.32 -9.48
N ALA A 2 -27.00 -3.45 -9.58
CA ALA A 2 -26.19 -3.98 -8.47
C ALA A 2 -25.16 -2.99 -7.89
N MET A 3 -24.38 -2.30 -8.72
CA MET A 3 -23.42 -1.28 -8.26
C MET A 3 -24.08 -0.08 -7.57
N THR A 4 -25.28 0.32 -8.02
CA THR A 4 -26.05 1.40 -7.40
C THR A 4 -26.53 0.99 -6.02
N LEU A 5 -27.07 -0.23 -5.88
CA LEU A 5 -27.48 -0.79 -4.59
C LEU A 5 -26.31 -0.91 -3.62
N TRP A 6 -25.16 -1.39 -4.10
CA TRP A 6 -23.93 -1.44 -3.31
C TRP A 6 -23.49 -0.04 -2.86
N GLY A 7 -23.52 0.96 -3.75
CA GLY A 7 -23.16 2.32 -3.42
C GLY A 7 -24.06 2.95 -2.36
N VAL A 8 -25.38 2.77 -2.48
CA VAL A 8 -26.35 3.23 -1.47
C VAL A 8 -26.13 2.52 -0.13
N ALA A 9 -25.94 1.19 -0.15
CA ALA A 9 -25.66 0.42 1.06
C ALA A 9 -24.35 0.84 1.72
N PHE A 10 -23.30 1.09 0.93
CA PHE A 10 -22.00 1.57 1.41
C PHE A 10 -22.13 2.92 2.10
N VAL A 11 -22.84 3.88 1.49
CA VAL A 11 -23.09 5.20 2.09
C VAL A 11 -23.92 5.07 3.37
N ALA A 12 -24.97 4.24 3.37
CA ALA A 12 -25.78 4.01 4.57
C ALA A 12 -24.98 3.36 5.70
N GLY A 13 -24.18 2.32 5.39
CA GLY A 13 -23.29 1.67 6.35
C GLY A 13 -22.20 2.59 6.86
N TRP A 14 -21.65 3.43 5.99
CA TRP A 14 -20.72 4.48 6.37
C TRP A 14 -21.39 5.47 7.35
N LEU A 15 -22.57 5.99 7.05
CA LEU A 15 -23.26 6.95 7.92
C LEU A 15 -23.71 6.33 9.25
N GLY A 16 -24.08 5.04 9.27
CA GLY A 16 -24.60 4.37 10.46
C GLY A 16 -23.54 3.76 11.37
N ILE A 17 -22.53 3.09 10.80
CA ILE A 17 -21.50 2.33 11.55
C ILE A 17 -20.17 3.10 11.57
N GLY A 18 -19.92 3.89 10.53
CA GLY A 18 -18.64 4.52 10.29
C GLY A 18 -17.89 3.89 9.13
N LEU A 19 -16.77 4.51 8.78
CA LEU A 19 -15.95 4.09 7.65
C LEU A 19 -15.24 2.75 7.92
N PRO A 20 -14.99 1.96 6.86
CA PRO A 20 -14.29 0.70 7.01
C PRO A 20 -12.78 0.90 7.17
N THR A 21 -12.36 0.97 8.43
CA THR A 21 -10.96 1.21 8.83
C THR A 21 -10.30 -0.05 9.35
N ASP A 22 -11.10 -1.01 9.80
CA ASP A 22 -10.67 -2.37 10.10
C ASP A 22 -10.47 -3.18 8.80
N PRO A 23 -9.39 -3.97 8.65
CA PRO A 23 -9.12 -4.74 7.44
C PRO A 23 -10.22 -5.75 7.06
N ALA A 24 -10.87 -6.40 8.03
CA ALA A 24 -11.94 -7.34 7.74
C ALA A 24 -13.21 -6.60 7.30
N TYR A 25 -13.55 -5.49 7.95
CA TYR A 25 -14.68 -4.66 7.54
C TYR A 25 -14.47 -4.04 6.14
N ALA A 26 -13.25 -3.55 5.84
CA ALA A 26 -12.87 -3.08 4.51
C ALA A 26 -12.94 -4.19 3.46
N PHE A 27 -12.46 -5.39 3.80
CA PHE A 27 -12.54 -6.55 2.92
C PHE A 27 -13.99 -6.89 2.55
N LEU A 28 -14.92 -6.90 3.51
CA LEU A 28 -16.33 -7.19 3.24
C LEU A 28 -16.93 -6.21 2.25
N TRP A 29 -16.69 -4.91 2.41
CA TRP A 29 -17.19 -3.89 1.47
C TRP A 29 -16.55 -3.99 0.09
N ILE A 30 -15.23 -4.22 0.02
CA ILE A 30 -14.53 -4.41 -1.25
C ILE A 30 -15.04 -5.66 -1.95
N TRP A 31 -15.19 -6.78 -1.24
CA TRP A 31 -15.69 -8.03 -1.79
C TRP A 31 -17.12 -7.86 -2.30
N ALA A 32 -18.01 -7.26 -1.52
CA ALA A 32 -19.37 -6.92 -1.94
C ALA A 32 -19.36 -6.03 -3.21
N GLY A 33 -18.42 -5.09 -3.31
CA GLY A 33 -18.24 -4.26 -4.50
C GLY A 33 -17.81 -5.07 -5.72
N THR A 34 -16.90 -6.05 -5.55
CA THR A 34 -16.51 -6.95 -6.64
C THR A 34 -17.65 -7.86 -7.10
N ILE A 35 -18.54 -8.27 -6.18
CA ILE A 35 -19.75 -9.04 -6.49
C ILE A 35 -20.72 -8.17 -7.28
N ALA A 36 -20.98 -6.95 -6.82
CA ALA A 36 -21.85 -6.00 -7.49
C ALA A 36 -21.35 -5.61 -8.89
N TRP A 37 -20.03 -5.49 -9.08
CA TRP A 37 -19.41 -5.19 -10.37
C TRP A 37 -19.55 -6.34 -11.37
N ASN A 38 -19.48 -7.58 -10.89
CA ASN A 38 -19.55 -8.80 -11.71
C ASN A 38 -20.83 -9.61 -11.43
N SER A 39 -21.96 -8.95 -11.20
CA SER A 39 -23.17 -9.60 -10.67
C SER A 39 -23.76 -10.69 -11.57
N SER A 40 -23.40 -10.71 -12.85
CA SER A 40 -23.82 -11.73 -13.82
C SER A 40 -22.96 -12.99 -13.81
N ARG A 41 -21.83 -13.00 -13.09
CA ARG A 41 -20.91 -14.14 -13.03
C ARG A 41 -21.42 -15.19 -12.03
N PRO A 42 -21.10 -16.48 -12.21
CA PRO A 42 -21.52 -17.52 -11.30
C PRO A 42 -20.90 -17.35 -9.91
N TRP A 43 -21.61 -17.77 -8.85
CA TRP A 43 -21.20 -17.62 -7.45
C TRP A 43 -19.77 -18.12 -7.15
N ARG A 44 -19.37 -19.24 -7.77
CA ARG A 44 -18.01 -19.81 -7.66
C ARG A 44 -16.91 -18.82 -8.04
N SER A 45 -17.19 -17.88 -8.95
CA SER A 45 -16.22 -16.85 -9.35
C SER A 45 -15.96 -15.82 -8.25
N HIS A 46 -16.98 -15.49 -7.45
CA HIS A 46 -16.89 -14.57 -6.32
C HIS A 46 -16.16 -15.20 -5.13
N LEU A 47 -16.31 -16.52 -4.92
CA LEU A 47 -15.58 -17.26 -3.90
C LEU A 47 -14.07 -17.30 -4.16
N ARG A 48 -13.62 -17.16 -5.41
CA ARG A 48 -12.18 -17.04 -5.72
C ARG A 48 -11.58 -15.77 -5.15
N PHE A 49 -12.33 -14.66 -5.13
CA PHE A 49 -11.88 -13.43 -4.48
C PHE A 49 -11.64 -13.68 -3.00
N ALA A 50 -12.62 -14.25 -2.31
CA ALA A 50 -12.48 -14.61 -0.90
C ALA A 50 -11.29 -15.55 -0.67
N ARG A 51 -11.13 -16.61 -1.47
CA ARG A 51 -10.00 -17.54 -1.35
C ARG A 51 -8.64 -16.83 -1.44
N ASP A 52 -8.48 -15.93 -2.40
CA ASP A 52 -7.20 -15.24 -2.64
C ASP A 52 -6.93 -14.14 -1.60
N TRP A 53 -8.00 -13.54 -1.05
CA TRP A 53 -7.91 -12.40 -0.13
C TRP A 53 -7.98 -12.76 1.35
N VAL A 54 -8.62 -13.87 1.73
CA VAL A 54 -8.66 -14.32 3.13
C VAL A 54 -7.26 -14.43 3.74
N PRO A 55 -6.24 -15.01 3.06
CA PRO A 55 -4.87 -15.01 3.58
C PRO A 55 -4.31 -13.61 3.79
N VAL A 56 -4.64 -12.66 2.90
CA VAL A 56 -4.21 -11.25 3.02
C VAL A 56 -4.86 -10.59 4.22
N VAL A 57 -6.16 -10.77 4.40
CA VAL A 57 -6.92 -10.20 5.53
C VAL A 57 -6.44 -10.79 6.85
N LEU A 58 -6.22 -12.10 6.90
CA LEU A 58 -5.66 -12.77 8.08
C LEU A 58 -4.26 -12.25 8.40
N LEU A 59 -3.40 -12.08 7.39
CA LEU A 59 -2.07 -11.49 7.58
C LEU A 59 -2.18 -10.06 8.13
N LEU A 60 -3.09 -9.24 7.61
CA LEU A 60 -3.32 -7.88 8.10
C LEU A 60 -3.88 -7.85 9.52
N ALA A 61 -4.78 -8.78 9.85
CA ALA A 61 -5.31 -8.91 11.21
C ALA A 61 -4.20 -9.31 12.19
N VAL A 62 -3.38 -10.31 11.84
CA VAL A 62 -2.20 -10.73 12.63
C VAL A 62 -1.19 -9.58 12.74
N TYR A 63 -0.97 -8.83 11.66
CA TYR A 63 -0.09 -7.66 11.64
C TYR A 63 -0.61 -6.56 12.58
N ASN A 64 -1.89 -6.24 12.56
CA ASN A 64 -2.48 -5.22 13.43
C ASN A 64 -2.41 -5.65 14.90
N LEU A 65 -2.70 -6.92 15.18
CA LEU A 65 -2.56 -7.51 16.50
C LEU A 65 -1.11 -7.45 16.98
N SER A 66 -0.14 -7.90 16.18
CA SER A 66 1.27 -7.92 16.56
C SER A 66 1.84 -6.53 16.77
N ARG A 67 1.45 -5.57 15.92
CA ARG A 67 1.81 -4.16 16.10
C ARG A 67 1.36 -3.62 17.45
N GLY A 68 0.17 -4.01 17.92
CA GLY A 68 -0.36 -3.64 19.24
C GLY A 68 0.54 -4.04 20.42
N PHE A 69 1.39 -5.06 20.24
CA PHE A 69 2.35 -5.53 21.25
C PHE A 69 3.79 -5.05 21.01
N ALA A 70 4.04 -4.22 20.00
CA ALA A 70 5.41 -3.91 19.57
C ALA A 70 6.21 -3.05 20.56
N ASP A 71 5.57 -2.40 21.54
CA ASP A 71 6.21 -1.54 22.53
C ASP A 71 6.87 -2.34 23.64
N ASN A 72 6.47 -3.59 23.91
CA ASN A 72 7.14 -4.57 24.79
C ASN A 72 7.63 -4.01 26.16
N GLY A 73 7.06 -2.91 26.66
CA GLY A 73 7.55 -2.19 27.85
C GLY A 73 8.89 -1.45 27.67
N ALA A 74 9.43 -1.34 26.46
CA ALA A 74 10.62 -0.56 26.15
C ALA A 74 10.30 0.94 26.11
N THR A 75 11.26 1.76 26.54
CA THR A 75 11.17 3.22 26.39
C THR A 75 11.27 3.58 24.90
N PRO A 76 10.29 4.28 24.33
CA PRO A 76 10.31 4.61 22.91
C PRO A 76 11.37 5.66 22.60
N HIS A 77 11.98 5.56 21.42
CA HIS A 77 12.84 6.58 20.86
C HIS A 77 12.00 7.80 20.49
N ALA A 78 12.41 8.98 20.95
CA ALA A 78 11.66 10.23 20.75
C ALA A 78 12.63 11.38 20.47
N TYR A 79 13.66 11.49 21.29
CA TYR A 79 14.63 12.59 21.23
C TYR A 79 15.39 12.62 19.90
N GLU A 80 15.80 11.46 19.41
CA GLU A 80 16.55 11.30 18.15
C GLU A 80 15.72 11.77 16.96
N LEU A 81 14.41 11.53 16.98
CA LEU A 81 13.48 11.94 15.93
C LEU A 81 13.26 13.45 15.95
N ILE A 82 13.09 14.03 17.14
CA ILE A 82 12.99 15.48 17.34
C ILE A 82 14.24 16.17 16.83
N VAL A 83 15.42 15.68 17.22
CA VAL A 83 16.70 16.25 16.80
C VAL A 83 16.87 16.13 15.28
N ALA A 84 16.54 14.97 14.69
CA ALA A 84 16.61 14.79 13.25
C ALA A 84 15.76 15.83 12.50
N ASP A 85 14.51 16.04 12.91
CA ASP A 85 13.63 17.04 12.30
C ASP A 85 14.12 18.48 12.51
N ARG A 86 14.59 18.83 13.71
CA ARG A 86 15.18 20.16 13.98
C ARG A 86 16.44 20.40 13.16
N VAL A 87 17.31 19.41 13.00
CA VAL A 87 18.52 19.55 12.18
C VAL A 87 18.16 19.73 10.70
N MET A 88 17.20 18.97 10.19
CA MET A 88 16.81 19.03 8.78
C MET A 88 16.00 20.29 8.43
N PHE A 89 15.11 20.73 9.32
CA PHE A 89 14.09 21.74 9.01
C PHE A 89 14.03 22.92 9.98
N GLY A 90 14.79 22.90 11.08
CA GLY A 90 14.82 23.97 12.08
C GLY A 90 15.22 25.32 11.48
N TRP A 91 16.12 25.32 10.50
CA TRP A 91 16.52 26.54 9.78
C TRP A 91 15.34 27.25 9.06
N ALA A 92 14.31 26.50 8.67
CA ALA A 92 13.11 27.03 8.01
C ALA A 92 11.93 27.28 8.97
N THR A 93 12.00 26.75 10.20
CA THR A 93 10.91 26.72 11.18
C THR A 93 11.28 27.44 12.49
N GLY A 94 12.29 28.33 12.45
CA GLY A 94 12.71 29.09 13.63
C GLY A 94 13.33 28.23 14.74
N GLY A 95 13.89 27.08 14.40
CA GLY A 95 14.50 26.12 15.33
C GLY A 95 13.55 25.06 15.89
N GLN A 96 12.27 25.11 15.55
CA GLN A 96 11.26 24.12 15.97
C GLN A 96 11.27 22.87 15.09
N VAL A 97 10.50 21.86 15.49
CA VAL A 97 10.16 20.75 14.59
C VAL A 97 8.99 21.18 13.67
N PRO A 98 8.92 20.69 12.43
CA PRO A 98 7.86 21.05 11.48
C PRO A 98 6.43 20.87 12.03
N THR A 99 6.18 19.85 12.85
CA THR A 99 4.88 19.60 13.46
C THR A 99 4.43 20.76 14.36
N THR A 100 5.30 21.20 15.28
CA THR A 100 5.02 22.32 16.18
C THR A 100 4.79 23.59 15.37
N TRP A 101 5.71 23.89 14.45
CA TRP A 101 5.59 25.06 13.59
C TRP A 101 4.28 25.07 12.79
N LEU A 102 3.89 23.94 12.19
CA LEU A 102 2.64 23.85 11.43
C LEU A 102 1.41 24.08 12.32
N GLN A 103 1.39 23.54 13.53
CA GLN A 103 0.26 23.74 14.43
C GLN A 103 0.19 25.17 14.94
N GLU A 104 1.30 25.81 15.29
CA GLU A 104 1.30 27.23 15.67
C GLU A 104 0.69 28.14 14.60
N HIS A 105 0.92 27.82 13.32
CA HIS A 105 0.47 28.66 12.21
C HIS A 105 -0.93 28.31 11.69
N LEU A 106 -1.32 27.03 11.74
CA LEU A 106 -2.54 26.53 11.08
C LEU A 106 -3.57 25.94 12.03
N TYR A 107 -3.18 25.49 13.22
CA TYR A 107 -4.12 24.91 14.18
C TYR A 107 -4.93 26.02 14.86
N ARG A 108 -6.24 25.79 14.95
CA ARG A 108 -7.20 26.61 15.69
C ARG A 108 -8.13 25.68 16.47
N PRO A 109 -8.70 26.10 17.61
CA PRO A 109 -9.67 25.30 18.35
C PRO A 109 -10.89 24.90 17.49
N GLU A 110 -11.36 25.81 16.64
CA GLU A 110 -12.47 25.58 15.71
C GLU A 110 -12.02 24.73 14.51
N VAL A 111 -12.91 23.85 14.04
CA VAL A 111 -12.66 23.02 12.85
C VAL A 111 -12.80 23.87 11.58
N HIS A 112 -11.76 23.86 10.76
CA HIS A 112 -11.70 24.56 9.47
C HIS A 112 -11.77 23.57 8.31
N TRP A 113 -11.99 24.09 7.09
CA TRP A 113 -12.15 23.26 5.89
C TRP A 113 -10.88 22.44 5.56
N TRP A 114 -9.70 22.92 5.91
CA TRP A 114 -8.46 22.17 5.69
C TRP A 114 -8.33 20.98 6.64
N ASP A 115 -8.88 21.06 7.86
CA ASP A 115 -8.91 19.92 8.79
C ASP A 115 -9.76 18.77 8.26
N VAL A 116 -10.84 19.12 7.56
CA VAL A 116 -11.66 18.17 6.82
C VAL A 116 -10.84 17.51 5.72
N ALA A 117 -10.10 18.29 4.92
CA ALA A 117 -9.23 17.75 3.87
C ALA A 117 -8.13 16.84 4.45
N VAL A 118 -7.48 17.25 5.54
CA VAL A 118 -6.49 16.47 6.30
C VAL A 118 -7.10 15.14 6.76
N SER A 119 -8.30 15.15 7.32
CA SER A 119 -8.98 13.93 7.77
C SER A 119 -9.31 12.99 6.60
N TRP A 120 -9.71 13.54 5.44
CA TRP A 120 -9.96 12.77 4.21
C TRP A 120 -8.69 12.14 3.64
N VAL A 121 -7.61 12.91 3.58
CA VAL A 121 -6.31 12.40 3.12
C VAL A 121 -5.81 11.34 4.09
N TYR A 122 -5.87 11.56 5.40
CA TYR A 122 -5.50 10.58 6.41
C TYR A 122 -6.25 9.26 6.19
N PHE A 123 -7.58 9.36 6.03
CA PHE A 123 -8.44 8.19 5.84
C PHE A 123 -8.17 7.43 4.55
N SER A 124 -7.75 8.10 3.49
CA SER A 124 -7.44 7.45 2.21
C SER A 124 -6.40 6.32 2.36
N HIS A 125 -5.57 6.35 3.41
CA HIS A 125 -4.66 5.26 3.78
C HIS A 125 -5.36 3.88 3.87
N PHE A 126 -6.53 3.82 4.50
CA PHE A 126 -7.26 2.57 4.73
C PHE A 126 -7.90 2.01 3.46
N VAL A 127 -8.10 2.86 2.44
CA VAL A 127 -8.88 2.51 1.24
C VAL A 127 -8.00 2.36 0.01
N VAL A 128 -7.08 3.31 -0.25
CA VAL A 128 -6.42 3.45 -1.55
C VAL A 128 -5.58 2.23 -1.94
N ALA A 129 -4.77 1.69 -1.01
CA ALA A 129 -3.92 0.54 -1.30
C ALA A 129 -4.75 -0.75 -1.50
N LEU A 130 -5.77 -0.97 -0.68
CA LEU A 130 -6.67 -2.13 -0.80
C LEU A 130 -7.52 -2.04 -2.08
N ALA A 131 -8.04 -0.87 -2.41
CA ALA A 131 -8.78 -0.64 -3.64
C ALA A 131 -7.89 -0.86 -4.88
N ALA A 132 -6.65 -0.35 -4.86
CA ALA A 132 -5.68 -0.61 -5.93
C ALA A 132 -5.41 -2.11 -6.09
N ALA A 133 -5.18 -2.84 -4.99
CA ALA A 133 -5.02 -4.29 -5.03
C ALA A 133 -6.28 -4.98 -5.58
N ALA A 134 -7.49 -4.58 -5.17
CA ALA A 134 -8.73 -5.19 -5.65
C ALA A 134 -8.94 -4.95 -7.15
N VAL A 135 -8.67 -3.74 -7.64
CA VAL A 135 -8.74 -3.43 -9.08
C VAL A 135 -7.71 -4.25 -9.85
N LEU A 136 -6.47 -4.36 -9.36
CA LEU A 136 -5.45 -5.20 -9.99
C LEU A 136 -5.88 -6.67 -10.00
N TRP A 137 -6.47 -7.19 -8.91
CA TRP A 137 -6.96 -8.57 -8.86
C TRP A 137 -8.03 -8.83 -9.93
N LEU A 138 -8.89 -7.85 -10.19
CA LEU A 138 -9.95 -7.93 -11.21
C LEU A 138 -9.41 -7.78 -12.64
N ARG A 139 -8.33 -7.01 -12.85
CA ARG A 139 -7.85 -6.62 -14.18
C ARG A 139 -6.64 -7.42 -14.66
N ASP A 140 -5.68 -7.69 -13.78
CA ASP A 140 -4.41 -8.30 -14.11
C ASP A 140 -3.80 -9.01 -12.89
N ARG A 141 -3.95 -10.33 -12.84
CA ARG A 141 -3.45 -11.17 -11.74
C ARG A 141 -1.93 -11.16 -11.60
N GLY A 142 -1.20 -10.98 -12.71
CA GLY A 142 0.25 -10.88 -12.69
C GLY A 142 0.71 -9.59 -12.00
N ARG A 143 0.10 -8.46 -12.35
CA ARG A 143 0.34 -7.18 -11.70
C ARG A 143 -0.14 -7.16 -10.26
N TRP A 144 -1.26 -7.82 -9.95
CA TRP A 144 -1.71 -8.00 -8.57
C TRP A 144 -0.67 -8.72 -7.72
N ALA A 145 -0.12 -9.85 -8.19
CA ALA A 145 0.92 -10.57 -7.46
C ALA A 145 2.20 -9.72 -7.27
N ALA A 146 2.59 -8.93 -8.29
CA ALA A 146 3.72 -8.00 -8.18
C ALA A 146 3.47 -6.87 -7.16
N PHE A 147 2.24 -6.35 -7.10
CA PHE A 147 1.81 -5.36 -6.12
C PHE A 147 1.83 -5.95 -4.70
N MET A 148 1.19 -7.11 -4.51
CA MET A 148 1.08 -7.77 -3.21
C MET A 148 2.44 -8.17 -2.62
N ARG A 149 3.40 -8.61 -3.45
CA ARG A 149 4.76 -8.93 -2.96
C ARG A 149 5.48 -7.70 -2.43
N ARG A 150 5.40 -6.56 -3.14
CA ARG A 150 6.02 -5.30 -2.69
C ARG A 150 5.32 -4.72 -1.47
N TRP A 151 3.99 -4.74 -1.48
CA TRP A 151 3.20 -4.26 -0.36
C TRP A 151 3.39 -5.12 0.90
N GLY A 152 3.37 -6.44 0.75
CA GLY A 152 3.68 -7.37 1.83
C GLY A 152 5.10 -7.22 2.36
N PHE A 153 6.09 -7.01 1.49
CA PHE A 153 7.46 -6.68 1.90
C PHE A 153 7.51 -5.39 2.73
N LEU A 154 6.82 -4.33 2.29
CA LEU A 154 6.72 -3.06 3.06
C LEU A 154 6.08 -3.26 4.43
N CYS A 155 4.98 -3.99 4.51
CA CYS A 155 4.33 -4.29 5.78
C CYS A 155 5.26 -5.08 6.69
N ALA A 156 5.94 -6.10 6.17
CA ALA A 156 6.86 -6.94 6.93
C ALA A 156 8.06 -6.16 7.46
N THR A 157 8.74 -5.37 6.61
CA THR A 157 9.88 -4.56 7.06
C THR A 157 9.44 -3.47 8.02
N GLY A 158 8.28 -2.83 7.81
CA GLY A 158 7.70 -1.89 8.76
C GLY A 158 7.43 -2.53 10.12
N LEU A 159 6.84 -3.73 10.14
CA LEU A 159 6.57 -4.46 11.38
C LEU A 159 7.85 -4.76 12.14
N VAL A 160 8.86 -5.30 11.46
CA VAL A 160 10.17 -5.61 12.05
C VAL A 160 10.76 -4.36 12.69
N THR A 161 10.71 -3.22 12.01
CA THR A 161 11.21 -1.96 12.55
C THR A 161 10.43 -1.49 13.78
N TYR A 162 9.11 -1.66 13.83
CA TYR A 162 8.34 -1.30 15.03
C TYR A 162 8.74 -2.08 16.28
N PHE A 163 9.16 -3.35 16.13
CA PHE A 163 9.66 -4.15 17.23
C PHE A 163 11.11 -3.80 17.62
N LEU A 164 11.95 -3.48 16.64
CA LEU A 164 13.37 -3.20 16.87
C LEU A 164 13.63 -1.75 17.29
N TYR A 165 12.76 -0.83 16.89
CA TYR A 165 12.88 0.60 17.09
C TYR A 165 11.50 1.20 17.37
N PRO A 166 10.96 1.03 18.59
CA PRO A 166 9.71 1.69 18.98
C PRO A 166 9.96 3.20 18.97
N ALA A 167 9.23 3.92 18.13
CA ALA A 167 9.41 5.34 17.86
C ALA A 167 8.15 6.11 18.27
N ALA A 168 8.32 7.06 19.18
CA ALA A 168 7.24 7.90 19.67
C ALA A 168 6.87 8.98 18.63
N PRO A 169 5.58 9.22 18.38
CA PRO A 169 5.11 10.30 17.52
C PRO A 169 5.15 11.68 18.23
N PRO A 170 5.01 12.79 17.48
CA PRO A 170 5.03 14.16 18.04
C PRO A 170 4.00 14.40 19.16
N TRP A 171 2.75 13.93 19.00
CA TRP A 171 1.72 14.10 20.02
C TRP A 171 2.10 13.40 21.35
N TRP A 172 2.79 12.25 21.27
CA TRP A 172 3.24 11.51 22.44
C TRP A 172 4.39 12.25 23.12
N ALA A 173 5.35 12.74 22.32
CA ALA A 173 6.48 13.52 22.82
C ALA A 173 6.02 14.79 23.55
N ALA A 174 5.02 15.50 23.02
CA ALA A 174 4.43 16.66 23.67
C ALA A 174 3.77 16.32 25.02
N GLN A 175 2.99 15.22 25.09
CA GLN A 175 2.37 14.76 26.35
C GLN A 175 3.38 14.37 27.43
N ASN A 176 4.59 13.98 27.02
CA ASN A 176 5.68 13.62 27.92
C ASN A 176 6.68 14.77 28.15
N GLY A 177 6.33 16.00 27.74
CA GLY A 177 7.15 17.20 27.99
C GLY A 177 8.43 17.31 27.17
N LEU A 178 8.56 16.52 26.09
CA LEU A 178 9.73 16.56 25.20
C LEU A 178 9.60 17.60 24.08
N LEU A 179 8.38 18.07 23.82
CA LEU A 179 8.04 19.11 22.84
C LEU A 179 7.04 20.09 23.44
N GLU A 180 6.93 21.25 22.79
CA GLU A 180 5.78 22.15 22.94
C GLU A 180 4.47 21.43 22.60
N GLU A 181 3.34 21.99 23.02
CA GLU A 181 2.03 21.35 22.91
C GLU A 181 1.69 21.02 21.44
N VAL A 182 1.41 19.73 21.18
CA VAL A 182 1.00 19.22 19.88
C VAL A 182 -0.33 18.48 20.05
N ALA A 183 -1.37 18.99 19.40
CA ALA A 183 -2.68 18.35 19.38
C ALA A 183 -2.69 17.21 18.36
N ARG A 184 -3.21 16.05 18.76
CA ARG A 184 -3.48 14.94 17.83
C ARG A 184 -4.81 15.16 17.11
N ILE A 185 -4.77 15.54 15.84
CA ILE A 185 -5.95 16.09 15.14
C ILE A 185 -6.34 15.39 13.83
N SER A 186 -5.76 14.22 13.55
CA SER A 186 -5.94 13.46 12.30
C SER A 186 -7.40 13.09 11.99
N THR A 187 -8.26 13.03 13.01
CA THR A 187 -9.68 12.65 12.89
C THR A 187 -10.66 13.77 13.21
N ARG A 188 -10.19 15.01 13.50
CA ARG A 188 -11.07 16.09 13.99
C ARG A 188 -12.09 16.54 12.94
N GLY A 189 -11.75 16.44 11.66
CA GLY A 189 -12.61 16.87 10.55
C GLY A 189 -13.93 16.11 10.47
N TRP A 190 -14.01 14.91 11.05
CA TRP A 190 -15.26 14.14 11.12
C TRP A 190 -16.34 14.82 11.95
N LYS A 191 -15.96 15.63 12.96
CA LYS A 191 -16.90 16.40 13.78
C LYS A 191 -17.71 17.36 12.91
N ALA A 192 -17.14 17.90 11.83
CA ALA A 192 -17.83 18.81 10.92
C ALA A 192 -18.96 18.13 10.11
N PHE A 193 -19.00 16.79 10.05
CA PHE A 193 -20.03 16.02 9.35
C PHE A 193 -21.03 15.32 10.29
N GLY A 194 -21.01 15.64 11.60
CA GLY A 194 -21.88 15.00 12.58
C GLY A 194 -21.58 13.51 12.82
N MET A 195 -20.45 13.00 12.34
CA MET A 195 -20.05 11.59 12.47
C MET A 195 -19.28 11.34 13.77
N HIS A 196 -19.92 11.59 14.90
CA HIS A 196 -19.32 11.36 16.23
C HIS A 196 -18.97 9.88 16.46
N GLY A 197 -19.78 8.94 15.95
CA GLY A 197 -19.55 7.50 16.11
C GLY A 197 -18.34 6.98 15.32
N ALA A 198 -18.20 7.38 14.06
CA ALA A 198 -17.09 6.93 13.19
C ALA A 198 -15.73 7.43 13.70
N GLY A 199 -15.67 8.67 14.19
CA GLY A 199 -14.46 9.22 14.82
C GLY A 199 -14.09 8.49 16.11
N ASN A 200 -15.06 8.10 16.94
CA ASN A 200 -14.80 7.40 18.19
C ASN A 200 -14.33 5.95 17.98
N LEU A 201 -14.91 5.22 17.02
CA LEU A 201 -14.46 3.87 16.64
C LEU A 201 -13.05 3.87 16.05
N LEU A 202 -12.74 4.86 15.21
CA LEU A 202 -11.40 5.08 14.68
C LEU A 202 -10.38 5.39 15.77
N ASN A 203 -10.71 6.33 16.67
CA ASN A 203 -9.86 6.66 17.80
C ASN A 203 -9.65 5.44 18.72
N ALA A 204 -10.70 4.64 18.98
CA ALA A 204 -10.57 3.40 19.74
C ALA A 204 -9.65 2.38 19.04
N GLY A 205 -9.76 2.23 17.72
CA GLY A 205 -8.84 1.40 16.92
C GLY A 205 -7.40 1.93 16.88
N GLN A 206 -7.22 3.26 16.89
CA GLN A 206 -5.91 3.90 16.97
C GLN A 206 -5.30 3.84 18.37
N ILE A 207 -6.11 3.79 19.42
CA ILE A 207 -5.68 3.56 20.81
C ILE A 207 -5.31 2.08 21.00
N ALA A 208 -6.03 1.16 20.32
CA ALA A 208 -5.70 -0.26 20.30
C ALA A 208 -4.46 -0.58 19.43
N SER A 209 -4.11 0.28 18.47
CA SER A 209 -2.84 0.23 17.75
C SER A 209 -1.75 0.90 18.58
N ASN A 210 -0.62 0.23 18.77
CA ASN A 210 0.48 0.70 19.60
C ASN A 210 0.84 2.19 19.34
N PRO A 211 0.85 3.04 20.39
CA PRO A 211 1.09 4.48 20.25
C PRO A 211 2.52 4.84 19.82
N VAL A 212 3.49 3.92 19.93
CA VAL A 212 4.91 4.17 19.66
C VAL A 212 5.43 3.42 18.43
N ALA A 213 4.57 3.28 17.41
CA ALA A 213 4.92 2.71 16.10
C ALA A 213 4.98 3.79 15.00
N ALA A 214 5.63 4.93 15.28
CA ALA A 214 5.68 6.06 14.34
C ALA A 214 6.62 5.82 13.14
N MET A 215 7.82 5.26 13.36
CA MET A 215 8.83 5.07 12.31
C MET A 215 8.96 3.59 11.90
N PRO A 216 8.90 3.26 10.60
CA PRO A 216 8.63 4.13 9.46
C PRO A 216 7.14 4.52 9.34
N SER A 217 6.85 5.66 8.69
CA SER A 217 5.47 6.05 8.39
C SER A 217 4.88 5.22 7.24
N LEU A 218 4.10 4.19 7.56
CA LEU A 218 3.43 3.36 6.54
C LEU A 218 2.31 4.11 5.81
N HIS A 219 1.75 5.17 6.40
CA HIS A 219 0.78 6.03 5.74
C HIS A 219 1.35 6.67 4.47
N THR A 220 2.49 7.35 4.60
CA THR A 220 3.18 7.96 3.46
C THR A 220 3.85 6.92 2.58
N ALA A 221 4.36 5.82 3.14
CA ALA A 221 4.91 4.73 2.35
C ALA A 221 3.86 4.13 1.41
N PHE A 222 2.65 3.85 1.88
CA PHE A 222 1.58 3.31 1.02
C PHE A 222 1.11 4.33 -0.01
N ALA A 223 1.00 5.60 0.37
CA ALA A 223 0.62 6.66 -0.57
C ALA A 223 1.64 6.77 -1.73
N LEU A 224 2.93 6.81 -1.42
CA LEU A 224 3.99 6.84 -2.42
C LEU A 224 4.06 5.54 -3.22
N PHE A 225 3.98 4.39 -2.55
CA PHE A 225 4.03 3.07 -3.18
C PHE A 225 2.97 2.91 -4.26
N VAL A 226 1.71 3.24 -3.96
CA VAL A 226 0.61 3.16 -4.94
C VAL A 226 0.92 4.08 -6.12
N VAL A 227 1.32 5.32 -5.87
CA VAL A 227 1.67 6.27 -6.93
C VAL A 227 2.79 5.72 -7.81
N LEU A 228 3.92 5.32 -7.25
CA LEU A 228 5.06 4.81 -8.02
C LEU A 228 4.72 3.53 -8.80
N PHE A 229 3.85 2.67 -8.25
CA PHE A 229 3.40 1.47 -8.95
C PHE A 229 2.66 1.80 -10.25
N PHE A 230 1.84 2.85 -10.25
CA PHE A 230 1.04 3.27 -11.41
C PHE A 230 1.64 4.41 -12.24
N LEU A 231 2.68 5.09 -11.74
CA LEU A 231 3.23 6.33 -12.31
C LEU A 231 3.65 6.15 -13.77
N ARG A 232 4.38 5.07 -14.06
CA ARG A 232 4.89 4.80 -15.42
C ARG A 232 3.81 4.40 -16.42
N GLN A 233 2.63 3.97 -15.96
CA GLN A 233 1.50 3.65 -16.84
C GLN A 233 0.54 4.83 -17.00
N THR A 234 0.76 5.91 -16.27
CA THR A 234 -0.05 7.13 -16.36
C THR A 234 0.66 8.15 -17.25
N ARG A 235 -0.11 8.87 -18.09
CA ARG A 235 0.43 9.93 -18.96
C ARG A 235 1.16 10.98 -18.13
N ARG A 236 2.34 11.44 -18.59
CA ARG A 236 3.22 12.39 -17.86
C ARG A 236 2.53 13.67 -17.40
N ARG A 237 1.54 14.18 -18.15
CA ARG A 237 0.76 15.37 -17.76
C ARG A 237 0.05 15.24 -16.41
N TRP A 238 -0.23 14.02 -15.96
CA TRP A 238 -0.90 13.73 -14.68
C TRP A 238 0.06 13.44 -13.54
N TRP A 239 1.38 13.38 -13.80
CA TRP A 239 2.37 13.14 -12.76
C TRP A 239 2.31 14.15 -11.61
N PRO A 240 2.15 15.46 -11.84
CA PRO A 240 2.02 16.42 -10.75
C PRO A 240 0.85 16.08 -9.82
N LEU A 241 -0.31 15.71 -10.38
CA LEU A 241 -1.49 15.33 -9.60
C LEU A 241 -1.25 14.04 -8.79
N LEU A 242 -0.61 13.04 -9.40
CA LEU A 242 -0.29 11.80 -8.70
C LEU A 242 0.72 12.01 -7.57
N LEU A 243 1.76 12.81 -7.80
CA LEU A 243 2.79 13.11 -6.81
C LEU A 243 2.30 14.08 -5.71
N ALA A 244 1.26 14.87 -5.99
CA ALA A 244 0.61 15.68 -4.96
C ALA A 244 -0.02 14.84 -3.85
N TYR A 245 -0.45 13.60 -4.14
CA TYR A 245 -1.06 12.73 -3.14
C TYR A 245 -0.12 12.32 -1.99
N PRO A 246 1.07 11.72 -2.21
CA PRO A 246 1.98 11.40 -1.11
C PRO A 246 2.47 12.66 -0.39
N LEU A 247 2.60 13.80 -1.07
CA LEU A 247 2.92 15.08 -0.43
C LEU A 247 1.79 15.58 0.48
N ALA A 248 0.54 15.46 0.03
CA ALA A 248 -0.63 15.78 0.85
C ALA A 248 -0.73 14.85 2.07
N MET A 249 -0.41 13.56 1.91
CA MET A 249 -0.32 12.62 3.03
C MET A 249 0.79 13.01 4.01
N THR A 250 1.97 13.40 3.51
CA THR A 250 3.05 13.93 4.35
C THR A 250 2.60 15.14 5.15
N PHE A 251 2.06 16.16 4.49
CA PHE A 251 1.53 17.34 5.15
C PHE A 251 0.49 16.97 6.22
N THR A 252 -0.46 16.10 5.85
CA THR A 252 -1.53 15.63 6.74
C THR A 252 -0.97 15.06 8.04
N LEU A 253 0.02 14.16 7.97
CA LEU A 253 0.54 13.48 9.16
C LEU A 253 1.40 14.38 10.04
N VAL A 254 2.21 15.24 9.43
CA VAL A 254 3.06 16.19 10.16
C VAL A 254 2.19 17.24 10.84
N TYR A 255 1.25 17.85 10.11
CA TYR A 255 0.31 18.82 10.67
C TYR A 255 -0.57 18.20 11.77
N SER A 256 -1.03 16.96 11.59
CA SER A 256 -1.92 16.32 12.55
C SER A 256 -1.25 15.77 13.82
N GLY A 257 0.08 15.90 13.91
CA GLY A 257 0.87 15.44 15.04
C GLY A 257 1.17 13.94 15.05
N GLU A 258 0.83 13.21 13.98
CA GLU A 258 0.98 11.74 13.92
C GLU A 258 2.41 11.29 13.61
N HIS A 259 3.17 12.07 12.84
CA HIS A 259 4.54 11.71 12.43
C HIS A 259 5.47 12.91 12.33
N TYR A 260 6.75 12.67 12.57
CA TYR A 260 7.84 13.57 12.18
C TYR A 260 8.12 13.44 10.68
N VAL A 261 8.84 14.42 10.10
CA VAL A 261 9.26 14.34 8.69
C VAL A 261 10.26 13.20 8.49
N ILE A 262 11.15 12.92 9.45
CA ILE A 262 12.06 11.78 9.36
C ILE A 262 11.32 10.43 9.19
N ASP A 263 10.18 10.23 9.87
CA ASP A 263 9.37 9.02 9.75
C ASP A 263 8.90 8.80 8.31
N VAL A 264 8.54 9.92 7.65
CA VAL A 264 8.09 9.96 6.25
C VAL A 264 9.24 9.61 5.32
N LEU A 265 10.41 10.21 5.51
CA LEU A 265 11.59 9.96 4.68
C LEU A 265 12.03 8.49 4.78
N VAL A 266 12.05 7.91 5.98
CA VAL A 266 12.35 6.49 6.18
C VAL A 266 11.28 5.61 5.54
N GLY A 267 10.00 5.97 5.66
CA GLY A 267 8.91 5.29 4.95
C GLY A 267 9.09 5.30 3.42
N TRP A 268 9.49 6.43 2.84
CA TRP A 268 9.77 6.54 1.41
C TRP A 268 11.01 5.75 0.98
N ALA A 269 12.05 5.73 1.82
CA ALA A 269 13.22 4.88 1.60
C ALA A 269 12.82 3.39 1.56
N TYR A 270 11.88 2.96 2.41
CA TYR A 270 11.36 1.60 2.41
C TYR A 270 10.61 1.28 1.11
N VAL A 271 9.88 2.25 0.53
CA VAL A 271 9.27 2.10 -0.80
C VAL A 271 10.35 1.85 -1.85
N GLY A 272 11.41 2.67 -1.88
CA GLY A 272 12.54 2.46 -2.78
C GLY A 272 13.16 1.06 -2.62
N MET A 273 13.41 0.64 -1.38
CA MET A 273 13.92 -0.69 -1.04
C MET A 273 12.99 -1.80 -1.54
N ALA A 274 11.67 -1.67 -1.35
CA ALA A 274 10.70 -2.66 -1.80
C ALA A 274 10.72 -2.82 -3.33
N PHE A 275 10.76 -1.72 -4.09
CA PHE A 275 10.86 -1.79 -5.55
C PHE A 275 12.19 -2.40 -6.02
N LEU A 276 13.29 -2.07 -5.35
CA LEU A 276 14.62 -2.56 -5.69
C LEU A 276 14.77 -4.06 -5.37
N VAL A 277 14.60 -4.44 -4.10
CA VAL A 277 14.84 -5.80 -3.59
C VAL A 277 13.86 -6.79 -4.21
N VAL A 278 12.56 -6.50 -4.16
CA VAL A 278 11.54 -7.39 -4.74
C VAL A 278 11.68 -7.45 -6.26
N GLY A 279 12.03 -6.33 -6.91
CA GLY A 279 12.28 -6.29 -8.35
C GLY A 279 13.50 -7.13 -8.77
N LEU A 280 14.58 -7.10 -8.00
CA LEU A 280 15.76 -7.94 -8.22
C LEU A 280 15.43 -9.42 -8.04
N ALA A 281 14.72 -9.77 -6.97
CA ALA A 281 14.29 -11.14 -6.70
C ALA A 281 13.38 -11.68 -7.83
N GLU A 282 12.44 -10.86 -8.31
CA GLU A 282 11.57 -11.18 -9.45
C GLU A 282 12.35 -11.49 -10.73
N ARG A 283 13.28 -10.61 -11.11
CA ARG A 283 14.13 -10.80 -12.30
C ARG A 283 14.98 -12.06 -12.19
N TRP A 284 15.55 -12.28 -11.01
CA TRP A 284 16.37 -13.46 -10.73
C TRP A 284 15.58 -14.77 -10.79
N TRP A 285 14.37 -14.80 -10.23
CA TRP A 285 13.48 -15.96 -10.34
C TRP A 285 13.07 -16.23 -11.78
N ALA A 286 12.77 -15.18 -12.56
CA ALA A 286 12.45 -15.32 -13.98
C ALA A 286 13.65 -15.90 -14.77
N ALA A 287 14.86 -15.38 -14.53
CA ALA A 287 16.08 -15.86 -15.19
C ALA A 287 16.39 -17.33 -14.83
N ARG A 288 16.20 -17.72 -13.56
CA ARG A 288 16.35 -19.12 -13.13
C ARG A 288 15.32 -20.05 -13.77
N LYS A 289 14.08 -19.59 -13.94
CA LYS A 289 13.03 -20.39 -14.56
C LYS A 289 13.34 -20.63 -16.05
N ALA A 290 13.77 -19.59 -16.75
CA ALA A 290 14.19 -19.68 -18.15
C ALA A 290 15.38 -20.64 -18.35
N ARG A 291 16.32 -20.70 -17.41
CA ARG A 291 17.46 -21.66 -17.45
C ARG A 291 17.09 -23.11 -17.12
N ARG A 292 15.93 -23.33 -16.48
CA ARG A 292 15.48 -24.66 -16.02
C ARG A 292 14.46 -25.31 -16.96
N SER A 293 13.84 -24.55 -17.85
CA SER A 293 13.09 -25.13 -18.97
C SER A 293 14.12 -25.71 -19.94
N PRO A 294 14.23 -27.05 -20.09
CA PRO A 294 14.99 -27.61 -21.21
C PRO A 294 14.36 -27.06 -22.50
N ALA A 295 15.18 -26.67 -23.47
CA ALA A 295 14.67 -26.57 -24.83
C ALA A 295 14.04 -27.94 -25.13
N GLU A 296 12.75 -27.97 -25.47
CA GLU A 296 12.18 -29.17 -26.09
C GLU A 296 13.06 -29.45 -27.31
N PRO A 297 13.67 -30.65 -27.42
CA PRO A 297 14.37 -31.01 -28.64
C PRO A 297 13.37 -30.90 -29.78
N ASP A 298 13.77 -30.15 -30.81
CA ASP A 298 13.01 -29.97 -32.04
C ASP A 298 12.68 -31.35 -32.63
N PRO A 299 11.40 -31.77 -32.68
CA PRO A 299 11.03 -33.08 -33.22
C PRO A 299 11.38 -33.21 -34.71
N ASP A 300 11.62 -32.09 -35.39
CA ASP A 300 11.92 -32.05 -36.82
C ASP A 300 13.43 -32.13 -37.12
N ALA A 301 14.30 -32.09 -36.10
CA ALA A 301 15.76 -32.19 -36.28
C ALA A 301 16.29 -33.62 -36.48
N GLU A 302 15.44 -34.65 -36.32
CA GLU A 302 15.83 -36.07 -36.52
C GLU A 302 15.36 -36.66 -37.86
N ALA A 303 14.69 -35.87 -38.70
CA ALA A 303 14.34 -36.27 -40.07
C ALA A 303 15.40 -35.78 -41.07
N GLU A 304 16.65 -36.24 -40.91
CA GLU A 304 17.60 -36.24 -42.03
C GLU A 304 17.08 -37.26 -43.07
N PRO A 305 16.81 -36.86 -44.33
CA PRO A 305 16.42 -37.82 -45.36
C PRO A 305 17.66 -38.64 -45.72
N THR A 306 17.69 -39.91 -45.30
CA THR A 306 18.57 -40.90 -45.90
C THR A 306 18.22 -41.00 -47.39
N ASP A 307 19.15 -40.59 -48.26
CA ASP A 307 19.06 -40.74 -49.71
C ASP A 307 18.67 -42.17 -50.09
N PRO A 308 17.66 -42.38 -50.97
CA PRO A 308 17.35 -43.71 -51.48
C PRO A 308 18.48 -44.20 -52.42
N PRO A 309 18.77 -45.52 -52.45
CA PRO A 309 19.84 -46.06 -53.28
C PRO A 309 19.56 -45.84 -54.77
N ALA A 310 20.59 -45.40 -55.50
CA ALA A 310 20.58 -45.15 -56.93
C ALA A 310 20.00 -46.35 -57.72
N ALA A 311 18.90 -46.11 -58.43
CA ALA A 311 18.33 -47.08 -59.36
C ALA A 311 19.29 -47.26 -60.56
N ALA A 312 19.64 -48.51 -60.84
CA ALA A 312 20.46 -48.89 -61.99
C ALA A 312 19.75 -48.57 -63.32
N GLU A 313 20.43 -47.85 -64.21
CA GLU A 313 20.00 -47.63 -65.59
C GLU A 313 19.99 -48.96 -66.40
N PRO A 314 18.94 -49.25 -67.17
CA PRO A 314 18.95 -50.35 -68.14
C PRO A 314 19.72 -49.96 -69.42
N PRO A 315 20.37 -50.93 -70.10
CA PRO A 315 21.23 -50.66 -71.27
C PRO A 315 20.44 -50.29 -72.54
N PRO A 316 21.07 -49.59 -73.50
CA PRO A 316 20.40 -49.06 -74.68
C PRO A 316 20.06 -50.16 -75.69
N VAL A 317 18.82 -50.15 -76.19
CA VAL A 317 18.38 -50.98 -77.32
C VAL A 317 18.63 -50.24 -78.62
N THR A 318 19.49 -50.82 -79.46
CA THR A 318 19.80 -50.43 -80.83
C THR A 318 18.59 -50.63 -81.75
N ALA A 319 18.28 -49.60 -82.55
CA ALA A 319 17.27 -49.66 -83.60
C ALA A 319 17.77 -50.48 -84.80
N THR A 320 16.91 -51.34 -85.36
CA THR A 320 17.08 -51.92 -86.70
C THR A 320 15.82 -51.71 -87.55
N ARG A 321 16.05 -51.02 -88.67
CA ARG A 321 15.29 -50.82 -89.91
C ARG A 321 14.05 -49.93 -89.89
#